data_AF-A0A8T5A1F4-F1
#
_entry.id   AF-A0A8T5A1F4-F1
#
_cell.length_a   1.000
_cell.length_b   1.000
_cell.length_c   1.000
_cell.angle_alpha   90.00
_cell.angle_beta   90.00
_cell.angle_gamma   90.00
#
_symmetry.space_group_name_H-M   'P 1'
#
loop_
_entity.id
_entity.type
_entity.pdbx_description
1 polymer ?
#
loop_
_entity_poly.entity_id
_entity_poly.type
_entity_poly.pdbx_seq_one_letter_code
_entity_poly.pdbx_strand_id
1 'polypeptide(L)'
;MSKKGMSVWIFSTLTAVAAAHLIDAANALLFNKALVLLQLYPVAREKLEAITPPIYFLISALATFVLWGITCAIAFQNPVEAFLNKVLSDAKRQSMVESQLLEQKSELLDAMNETVEMNNEILSHVKDVIYNIRAEVKEIQPLKEGLERIKAELSHLKREIKSLEGKLHYPKICFTCGKPILPEFNICPHCGESLKPVQEKIIPLEKYR
;
A
#
# COMPACT_ATOMS: atom_id res chain seq x y z
N MET A 1 36.60 36.69 -15.15
CA MET A 1 36.01 36.92 -16.49
C MET A 1 36.78 37.94 -17.34
N SER A 2 37.17 39.11 -16.81
CA SER A 2 37.81 40.20 -17.59
C SER A 2 39.03 39.80 -18.42
N LYS A 3 40.00 39.05 -17.87
CA LYS A 3 41.23 38.66 -18.58
C LYS A 3 40.98 37.78 -19.81
N LYS A 4 40.10 36.78 -19.71
CA LYS A 4 39.76 35.88 -20.83
C LYS A 4 38.98 36.60 -21.92
N GLY A 5 38.01 37.45 -21.54
CA GLY A 5 37.29 38.29 -22.49
C GLY A 5 38.22 39.23 -23.25
N MET A 6 39.19 39.83 -22.55
CA MET A 6 40.20 40.69 -23.17
C MET A 6 41.13 39.91 -24.11
N SER A 7 41.57 38.70 -23.73
CA SER A 7 42.35 37.83 -24.62
C SER A 7 41.56 37.44 -25.87
N VAL A 8 40.30 36.99 -25.73
CA VAL A 8 39.45 36.65 -26.88
C VAL A 8 39.25 37.87 -27.79
N TRP A 9 39.03 39.06 -27.21
CA TRP A 9 38.89 40.29 -27.98
C TRP A 9 40.16 40.65 -28.76
N ILE A 10 41.34 40.59 -28.13
CA ILE A 10 42.64 40.86 -28.78
C ILE A 10 42.88 39.85 -29.91
N PHE A 11 42.79 38.54 -29.63
CA PHE A 11 43.07 37.51 -30.63
C PHE A 11 42.02 37.49 -31.75
N SER A 12 40.75 37.75 -31.45
CA SER A 12 39.71 37.88 -32.48
C SER A 12 39.95 39.08 -33.38
N THR A 13 40.39 40.22 -32.82
CA THR A 13 40.71 41.42 -33.60
C THR A 13 41.93 41.18 -34.50
N LEU A 14 42.98 40.56 -33.95
CA LEU A 14 44.17 40.16 -34.73
C LEU A 14 43.82 39.14 -35.81
N THR A 15 42.93 38.19 -35.53
CA THR A 15 42.44 37.21 -36.52
C THR A 15 41.70 37.90 -37.66
N ALA A 16 40.86 38.90 -37.37
CA ALA A 16 40.15 39.68 -38.37
C ALA A 16 41.11 40.48 -39.27
N VAL A 17 42.13 41.09 -38.68
CA VAL A 17 43.19 41.78 -39.44
C VAL A 17 43.95 40.79 -40.33
N ALA A 18 44.39 39.65 -39.79
CA ALA A 18 45.07 38.61 -40.56
C ALA A 18 44.19 38.07 -41.71
N ALA A 19 42.89 37.89 -41.47
CA ALA A 19 41.92 37.49 -42.48
C ALA A 19 41.76 38.55 -43.59
N ALA A 20 41.81 39.84 -43.26
CA ALA A 20 41.80 40.90 -44.26
C ALA A 20 43.06 40.84 -45.17
N HIS A 21 44.23 40.60 -44.57
CA HIS A 21 45.47 40.36 -45.34
C HIS A 21 45.37 39.10 -46.21
N LEU A 22 44.75 38.03 -45.70
CA LEU A 22 44.51 36.80 -46.46
C LEU A 22 43.60 37.05 -47.67
N ILE A 23 42.53 37.84 -47.50
CA ILE A 23 41.61 38.21 -48.59
C ILE A 23 42.34 39.07 -49.64
N ASP A 24 43.16 40.03 -49.21
CA ASP A 24 43.98 40.85 -50.12
C ASP A 24 44.97 39.97 -50.90
N ALA A 25 45.64 39.04 -50.22
CA ALA A 25 46.56 38.09 -50.84
C ALA A 25 45.86 37.17 -51.85
N ALA A 26 44.67 36.66 -51.50
CA ALA A 26 43.86 35.83 -52.39
C ALA A 26 43.42 36.62 -53.63
N ASN A 27 42.99 37.88 -53.46
CA ASN A 27 42.63 38.75 -54.57
C ASN A 27 43.81 39.05 -55.50
N ALA A 28 44.99 39.31 -54.94
CA ALA A 28 46.20 39.52 -55.73
C ALA A 28 46.60 38.27 -56.53
N LEU A 29 46.49 37.09 -55.91
CA LEU A 29 46.85 35.82 -56.54
C LEU A 29 45.84 35.39 -57.62
N LEU A 30 44.54 35.60 -57.38
CA LEU A 30 43.47 35.20 -58.31
C LEU A 30 43.25 36.16 -59.48
N PHE A 31 43.45 37.47 -59.25
CA PHE A 31 43.14 38.51 -60.24
C PHE A 31 44.39 39.26 -60.74
N ASN A 32 45.60 38.82 -60.38
CA ASN A 32 46.87 39.50 -60.68
C ASN A 32 46.86 40.99 -60.30
N LYS A 33 46.19 41.32 -59.19
CA LYS A 33 46.12 42.69 -58.66
C LYS A 33 47.32 42.99 -57.76
N ALA A 34 47.64 44.27 -57.62
CA ALA A 34 48.63 44.72 -56.64
C ALA A 34 48.15 44.47 -55.20
N LEU A 35 49.10 44.26 -54.29
CA LEU A 35 48.86 44.05 -52.87
C LEU A 35 48.56 45.39 -52.18
N VAL A 36 47.28 45.72 -52.01
CA VAL A 36 46.84 47.05 -51.56
C VAL A 36 47.07 47.20 -50.05
N LEU A 37 46.86 46.15 -49.25
CA LEU A 37 47.03 46.25 -47.79
C LEU A 37 48.49 46.48 -47.41
N LEU A 38 49.42 45.90 -48.16
CA LEU A 38 50.86 46.08 -47.93
C LEU A 38 51.33 47.52 -48.17
N GLN A 39 50.68 48.25 -49.08
CA GLN A 39 50.99 49.64 -49.40
C GLN A 39 50.59 50.63 -48.29
N LEU A 40 49.70 50.24 -47.37
CA LEU A 40 49.27 51.05 -46.22
C LEU A 40 50.34 51.13 -45.11
N TYR A 41 51.45 50.39 -45.20
CA TYR A 41 52.52 50.36 -44.21
C TYR A 41 53.78 51.09 -44.70
N PRO A 42 53.82 52.44 -44.66
CA PRO A 42 54.91 53.22 -45.25
C PRO A 42 56.28 52.99 -44.59
N VAL A 43 56.30 52.57 -43.32
CA VAL A 43 57.51 52.42 -42.50
C VAL A 43 58.34 51.19 -42.88
N ALA A 44 57.74 50.17 -43.49
CA ALA A 44 58.42 48.92 -43.82
C ALA A 44 58.35 48.58 -45.33
N ARG A 45 57.93 49.55 -46.14
CA ARG A 45 57.64 49.41 -47.57
C ARG A 45 58.74 48.69 -48.36
N GLU A 46 60.00 49.11 -48.22
CA GLU A 46 61.13 48.52 -48.96
C GLU A 46 61.32 47.02 -48.69
N LYS A 47 61.02 46.54 -47.47
CA LYS A 47 61.15 45.12 -47.10
C LYS A 47 59.92 44.31 -47.49
N LEU A 48 58.74 44.94 -47.55
CA LEU A 48 57.47 44.29 -47.88
C LEU A 48 57.20 44.24 -49.39
N GLU A 49 57.81 45.12 -50.20
CA GLU A 49 57.77 45.07 -51.67
C GLU A 49 58.49 43.83 -52.24
N ALA A 50 59.41 43.22 -51.49
CA ALA A 50 60.10 41.99 -51.89
C ALA A 50 59.24 40.72 -51.74
N ILE A 51 58.06 40.80 -51.12
CA ILE A 51 57.21 39.64 -50.84
C ILE A 51 56.32 39.35 -52.06
N THR A 52 56.44 38.14 -52.62
CA THR A 52 55.59 37.71 -53.73
C THR A 52 54.17 37.35 -53.24
N PRO A 53 53.13 37.51 -54.08
CA PRO A 53 51.75 37.18 -53.70
C PRO A 53 51.53 35.77 -53.13
N PRO A 54 52.18 34.69 -53.64
CA PRO A 54 52.05 33.36 -53.04
C PRO A 54 52.63 33.25 -51.62
N ILE A 55 53.77 33.89 -51.36
CA ILE A 55 54.40 33.89 -50.03
C ILE A 55 53.54 34.68 -49.05
N TYR A 56 53.04 35.85 -49.48
CA TYR A 56 52.14 36.65 -48.67
C TYR A 56 50.85 35.91 -48.33
N PHE A 57 50.23 35.23 -49.30
CA PHE A 57 49.06 34.38 -49.08
C PHE A 57 49.33 33.28 -48.04
N LEU A 58 50.45 32.56 -48.15
CA LEU A 58 50.80 31.50 -47.21
C LEU A 58 50.98 32.03 -45.78
N ILE A 59 51.69 33.15 -45.62
CA ILE A 59 51.94 33.77 -44.31
C ILE A 59 50.63 34.25 -43.69
N SER A 60 49.79 34.95 -44.47
CA SER A 60 48.49 35.42 -43.99
C SER A 60 47.56 34.26 -43.65
N ALA A 61 47.53 33.19 -44.45
CA ALA A 61 46.72 32.01 -44.17
C ALA A 61 47.16 31.34 -42.86
N LEU A 62 48.46 31.10 -42.69
CA LEU A 62 49.01 30.50 -41.47
C LEU A 62 48.69 31.37 -40.25
N ALA A 63 48.89 32.68 -40.34
CA ALA A 63 48.57 33.62 -39.26
C ALA A 63 47.08 33.58 -38.90
N THR A 64 46.17 33.60 -39.88
CA THR A 64 44.73 33.51 -39.66
C THR A 64 44.36 32.21 -38.95
N PHE A 65 44.84 31.05 -39.41
CA PHE A 65 44.50 29.77 -38.79
C PHE A 65 45.05 29.63 -37.38
N VAL A 66 46.28 30.08 -37.13
CA VAL A 66 46.89 30.04 -35.79
C VAL A 66 46.14 30.95 -34.82
N LEU A 67 45.88 32.21 -35.20
CA LEU A 67 45.18 33.16 -34.35
C LEU A 67 43.72 32.75 -34.10
N TRP A 68 43.06 32.22 -35.12
CA TRP A 68 41.71 31.66 -34.99
C TRP A 68 41.69 30.45 -34.05
N GLY A 69 42.64 29.53 -34.22
CA GLY A 69 42.79 28.36 -33.35
C GLY A 69 43.01 28.72 -31.88
N ILE A 70 43.89 29.71 -31.62
CA ILE A 70 44.12 30.23 -30.26
C ILE A 70 42.83 30.87 -29.70
N THR A 71 42.13 31.67 -30.51
CA THR A 71 40.87 32.30 -30.11
C THR A 71 39.83 31.26 -29.70
N CYS A 72 39.65 30.21 -30.53
CA CYS A 72 38.75 29.10 -30.24
C CYS A 72 39.16 28.35 -28.98
N ALA A 73 40.44 28.02 -28.81
CA ALA A 73 40.92 27.32 -27.62
C ALA A 73 40.58 28.10 -26.34
N ILE A 74 40.85 29.40 -26.30
CA ILE A 74 40.55 30.25 -25.14
C ILE A 74 39.04 30.39 -24.91
N ALA A 75 38.26 30.58 -25.98
CA ALA A 75 36.82 30.76 -25.91
C ALA A 75 36.09 29.50 -25.42
N PHE A 76 36.51 28.32 -25.88
CA PHE A 76 35.82 27.06 -25.60
C PHE A 76 36.31 26.30 -24.36
N GLN A 77 37.47 26.65 -23.79
CA GLN A 77 38.00 25.95 -22.62
C GLN A 77 37.04 26.00 -21.41
N ASN A 78 36.46 27.16 -21.08
CA ASN A 78 35.55 27.30 -19.94
C ASN A 78 34.17 26.66 -20.13
N PRO A 79 33.46 26.86 -21.27
CA PRO A 79 32.12 26.29 -21.42
C PRO A 79 32.16 24.75 -21.48
N VAL A 80 33.20 24.16 -22.08
CA VAL A 80 33.36 22.70 -22.11
C VAL A 80 33.65 22.15 -20.72
N GLU A 81 34.56 22.76 -19.97
CA GLU A 81 34.84 22.36 -18.58
C GLU A 81 33.61 22.52 -17.68
N ALA A 82 32.88 23.62 -17.81
CA ALA A 82 31.64 23.85 -17.07
C ALA A 82 30.54 22.83 -17.43
N PHE A 83 30.41 22.50 -18.72
CA PHE A 83 29.48 21.48 -19.18
C PHE A 83 29.84 20.09 -18.63
N LEU A 84 31.11 19.68 -18.76
CA LEU A 84 31.58 18.38 -18.25
C LEU A 84 31.39 18.27 -16.74
N ASN A 85 31.74 19.32 -15.98
CA ASN A 85 31.54 19.36 -14.54
C ASN A 85 30.04 19.25 -14.19
N LYS A 86 29.18 19.92 -14.95
CA LYS A 86 27.73 19.82 -14.75
C LYS A 86 27.23 18.41 -15.03
N VAL A 87 27.59 17.81 -16.16
CA VAL A 87 27.18 16.43 -16.51
C VAL A 87 27.67 15.43 -15.46
N LEU A 88 28.91 15.54 -15.00
CA LEU A 88 29.45 14.70 -13.93
C LEU A 88 28.69 14.90 -12.60
N SER A 89 28.37 16.15 -12.26
CA SER A 89 27.59 16.44 -11.04
C SER A 89 26.16 15.92 -11.12
N ASP A 90 25.52 16.04 -12.28
CA ASP A 90 24.15 15.56 -12.51
C ASP A 90 24.11 14.03 -12.47
N ALA A 91 25.08 13.36 -13.10
CA ALA A 91 25.22 11.90 -13.04
C ALA A 91 25.46 11.40 -11.60
N LYS A 92 26.33 12.08 -10.84
CA LYS A 92 26.56 11.75 -9.43
C LYS A 92 25.30 11.94 -8.58
N ARG A 93 24.55 13.02 -8.82
CA ARG A 93 23.28 13.29 -8.13
C ARG A 93 22.23 12.24 -8.46
N GLN A 94 22.11 11.84 -9.72
CA GLN A 94 21.18 10.80 -10.13
C GLN A 94 21.50 9.47 -9.44
N SER A 95 22.76 9.05 -9.44
CA SER A 95 23.19 7.82 -8.75
C SER A 95 22.86 7.85 -7.25
N MET A 96 23.04 8.99 -6.58
CA MET A 96 22.71 9.15 -5.16
C MET A 96 21.19 9.09 -4.91
N VAL A 97 20.38 9.67 -5.79
CA VAL A 97 18.92 9.60 -5.69
C VAL A 97 18.43 8.17 -5.91
N GLU A 98 18.99 7.47 -6.90
CA GLU A 98 18.67 6.06 -7.16
C GLU A 98 19.03 5.18 -5.97
N SER A 99 20.20 5.38 -5.35
CA SER A 99 20.59 4.61 -4.15
C SER A 99 19.65 4.87 -2.97
N GLN A 100 19.28 6.14 -2.71
CA GLN A 100 18.33 6.49 -1.65
C GLN A 100 16.94 5.88 -1.89
N LEU A 101 16.47 5.88 -3.14
CA LEU A 101 15.19 5.28 -3.50
C LEU A 101 15.21 3.75 -3.36
N LEU A 102 16.33 3.10 -3.66
CA LEU A 102 16.50 1.67 -3.44
C LEU A 102 16.52 1.32 -1.95
N GLU A 103 17.21 2.12 -1.13
CA GLU A 103 17.24 1.95 0.31
C GLU A 103 15.85 2.11 0.93
N GLN A 104 15.12 3.17 0.56
CA GLN A 104 13.72 3.37 1.00
C GLN A 104 12.80 2.21 0.58
N LYS A 105 12.97 1.67 -0.64
CA LYS A 105 12.21 0.50 -1.09
C LYS A 105 12.58 -0.77 -0.32
N SER A 106 13.85 -0.92 0.05
CA SER A 106 14.32 -2.02 0.89
C SER A 106 13.68 -1.97 2.27
N GLU A 107 13.73 -0.81 2.93
CA GLU A 107 13.10 -0.60 4.25
C GLU A 107 11.60 -0.91 4.22
N LEU A 108 10.90 -0.51 3.15
CA LEU A 108 9.48 -0.81 2.98
C LEU A 108 9.23 -2.32 2.83
N LEU A 109 10.09 -3.01 2.07
CA LEU A 109 10.00 -4.48 1.92
C LEU A 109 10.26 -5.19 3.25
N ASP A 110 11.20 -4.72 4.06
CA ASP A 110 11.48 -5.26 5.38
C ASP A 110 10.26 -5.10 6.31
N ALA A 111 9.66 -3.90 6.36
CA ALA A 111 8.44 -3.65 7.13
C ALA A 111 7.24 -4.50 6.65
N MET A 112 7.12 -4.72 5.33
CA MET A 112 6.13 -5.64 4.78
C MET A 112 6.38 -7.08 5.21
N ASN A 113 7.64 -7.52 5.22
CA ASN A 113 8.01 -8.86 5.65
C ASN A 113 7.67 -9.07 7.14
N GLU A 114 8.03 -8.13 8.01
CA GLU A 114 7.66 -8.15 9.43
C GLU A 114 6.13 -8.22 9.62
N THR A 115 5.37 -7.46 8.83
CA THR A 115 3.90 -7.49 8.87
C THR A 115 3.34 -8.86 8.47
N VAL A 116 3.92 -9.50 7.44
CA VAL A 116 3.51 -10.84 7.01
C VAL A 116 3.83 -11.88 8.08
N GLU A 117 4.99 -11.78 8.72
CA GLU A 117 5.40 -12.67 9.80
C GLU A 117 4.45 -12.55 11.01
N MET A 118 4.15 -11.34 11.46
CA MET A 118 3.16 -11.09 12.52
C MET A 118 1.78 -11.64 12.17
N ASN A 119 1.31 -11.43 10.93
CA ASN A 119 0.02 -11.98 10.50
C ASN A 119 0.01 -13.51 10.49
N ASN A 120 1.13 -14.14 10.14
CA ASN A 120 1.27 -15.59 10.18
C ASN A 120 1.22 -16.13 11.61
N GLU A 121 1.84 -15.44 12.58
CA GLU A 121 1.73 -15.78 14.01
C GLU A 121 0.28 -15.68 14.50
N ILE A 122 -0.42 -14.59 14.17
CA ILE A 122 -1.83 -14.41 14.52
C ILE A 122 -2.69 -15.54 13.92
N LEU A 123 -2.46 -15.90 12.65
CA LEU A 123 -3.16 -17.00 12.00
C LEU A 123 -2.91 -18.34 12.69
N SER A 124 -1.68 -18.58 13.17
CA SER A 124 -1.35 -19.76 13.96
C SER A 124 -2.15 -19.79 15.27
N HIS A 125 -2.20 -18.68 16.00
CA HIS A 125 -2.99 -18.59 17.23
C HIS A 125 -4.49 -18.78 16.98
N VAL A 126 -5.03 -18.19 15.92
CA VAL A 126 -6.44 -18.38 15.53
C VAL A 126 -6.72 -19.86 15.23
N LYS A 127 -5.79 -20.54 14.55
CA LYS A 127 -5.92 -21.97 14.26
C LYS A 127 -5.96 -22.81 15.53
N ASP A 128 -5.13 -22.51 16.52
CA ASP A 128 -5.12 -23.20 17.82
C ASP A 128 -6.44 -22.99 18.58
N VAL A 129 -6.94 -21.75 18.61
CA VAL A 129 -8.25 -21.44 19.21
C VAL A 129 -9.36 -22.24 18.53
N ILE A 130 -9.34 -22.35 17.20
CA ILE A 130 -10.32 -23.16 16.45
C ILE A 130 -10.24 -24.63 16.83
N TYR A 131 -9.04 -25.19 17.02
CA TYR A 131 -8.90 -26.58 17.48
C TYR A 131 -9.45 -26.78 18.89
N ASN A 132 -9.18 -25.85 19.80
CA ASN A 132 -9.70 -25.89 21.18
C ASN A 132 -11.22 -25.82 21.20
N ILE A 133 -11.82 -24.84 20.51
CA ILE A 133 -13.29 -24.72 20.39
C ILE A 133 -13.88 -26.00 19.80
N ARG A 134 -13.24 -26.57 18.77
CA ARG A 134 -13.72 -27.83 18.17
C ARG A 134 -13.68 -28.98 19.17
N ALA A 135 -12.68 -29.05 20.04
CA ALA A 135 -12.60 -30.05 21.09
C ALA A 135 -13.72 -29.85 22.12
N GLU A 136 -13.91 -28.64 22.63
CA GLU A 136 -14.98 -28.32 23.58
C GLU A 136 -16.38 -28.59 23.02
N VAL A 137 -16.62 -28.25 21.74
CA VAL A 137 -17.90 -28.54 21.06
C VAL A 137 -18.17 -30.06 21.01
N LYS A 138 -17.13 -30.89 20.80
CA LYS A 138 -17.28 -32.36 20.84
C LYS A 138 -17.63 -32.86 22.25
N GLU A 139 -17.14 -32.22 23.30
CA GLU A 139 -17.48 -32.58 24.68
C GLU A 139 -18.93 -32.19 25.06
N ILE A 140 -19.45 -31.11 24.48
CA ILE A 140 -20.84 -30.68 24.71
C ILE A 140 -21.85 -31.54 23.93
N GLN A 141 -21.44 -32.14 22.82
CA GLN A 141 -22.31 -32.96 21.96
C GLN A 141 -23.08 -34.08 22.70
N PRO A 142 -22.46 -34.92 23.55
CA PRO A 142 -23.20 -35.93 24.31
C PRO A 142 -24.16 -35.33 25.35
N LEU A 143 -23.88 -34.14 25.89
CA LEU A 143 -24.82 -33.45 26.80
C LEU A 143 -26.10 -33.05 26.06
N LYS A 144 -25.98 -32.59 24.81
CA LYS A 144 -27.13 -32.28 23.96
C LYS A 144 -27.97 -33.54 23.69
N GLU A 145 -27.33 -34.66 23.40
CA GLU A 145 -28.03 -35.95 23.21
C GLU A 145 -28.72 -36.43 24.49
N GLY A 146 -28.05 -36.31 25.64
CA GLY A 146 -28.62 -36.60 26.95
C GLY A 146 -29.84 -35.74 27.28
N LEU A 147 -29.79 -34.45 26.98
CA LEU A 147 -30.91 -33.52 27.17
C LEU A 147 -32.15 -33.93 26.36
N GLU A 148 -31.96 -34.29 25.09
CA GLU A 148 -33.06 -34.75 24.23
C GLU A 148 -33.66 -36.07 24.73
N ARG A 149 -32.82 -36.98 25.25
CA ARG A 149 -33.30 -38.21 25.88
C ARG A 149 -34.12 -37.96 27.13
N ILE A 150 -33.64 -37.11 28.04
CA ILE A 150 -34.37 -36.73 29.27
C ILE A 150 -35.69 -36.05 28.90
N LYS A 151 -35.70 -35.18 27.89
CA LYS A 151 -36.92 -34.52 27.40
C LYS A 151 -37.93 -35.53 26.84
N ALA A 152 -37.46 -36.57 26.15
CA ALA A 152 -38.31 -37.65 25.66
C ALA A 152 -38.90 -38.48 26.82
N GLU A 153 -38.10 -38.82 27.82
CA GLU A 153 -38.54 -39.55 29.02
C GLU A 153 -39.55 -38.73 29.85
N LEU A 154 -39.31 -37.44 30.05
CA LEU A 154 -40.29 -36.52 30.68
C LEU A 154 -41.60 -36.46 29.91
N SER A 155 -41.52 -36.43 28.57
CA SER A 155 -42.70 -36.43 27.71
C SER A 155 -43.48 -37.74 27.82
N HIS A 156 -42.78 -38.87 27.99
CA HIS A 156 -43.37 -40.18 28.22
C HIS A 156 -44.06 -40.25 29.59
N LEU A 157 -43.35 -39.90 30.67
CA LEU A 157 -43.90 -39.83 32.02
C LEU A 157 -45.15 -38.95 32.08
N LYS A 158 -45.12 -37.79 31.41
CA LYS A 158 -46.28 -36.90 31.34
C LYS A 158 -47.51 -37.58 30.71
N ARG A 159 -47.32 -38.46 29.72
CA ARG A 159 -48.41 -39.25 29.13
C ARG A 159 -48.89 -40.33 30.08
N GLU A 160 -47.98 -41.00 30.78
CA GLU A 160 -48.34 -42.02 31.77
C GLU A 160 -49.15 -41.45 32.93
N ILE A 161 -48.71 -40.31 33.49
CA ILE A 161 -49.46 -39.58 34.53
C ILE A 161 -50.86 -39.24 34.02
N LYS A 162 -50.98 -38.67 32.83
CA LYS A 162 -52.29 -38.34 32.23
C LYS A 162 -53.17 -39.58 32.01
N SER A 163 -52.57 -40.72 31.64
CA SER A 163 -53.27 -41.99 31.52
C SER A 163 -53.72 -42.53 32.90
N LEU A 164 -52.89 -42.40 33.94
CA LEU A 164 -53.25 -42.79 35.31
C LEU A 164 -54.36 -41.90 35.86
N GLU A 165 -54.28 -40.59 35.66
CA GLU A 165 -55.36 -39.65 35.97
C GLU A 165 -56.68 -40.04 35.30
N GLY A 166 -56.66 -40.43 34.02
CA GLY A 166 -57.85 -40.91 33.31
C GLY A 166 -58.37 -42.28 33.80
N LYS A 167 -57.49 -43.13 34.33
CA LYS A 167 -57.83 -44.45 34.89
C LYS A 167 -58.27 -44.40 36.35
N LEU A 168 -57.96 -43.33 37.08
CA LEU A 168 -58.51 -43.04 38.41
C LEU A 168 -60.00 -42.75 38.27
N HIS A 169 -60.80 -43.81 38.18
CA HIS A 169 -62.23 -43.75 38.46
C HIS A 169 -62.37 -43.50 39.95
N TYR A 170 -62.63 -42.25 40.33
CA TYR A 170 -63.00 -41.92 41.69
C TYR A 170 -64.40 -42.50 41.95
N PRO A 171 -64.51 -43.60 42.71
CA PRO A 171 -65.76 -44.36 42.80
C PRO A 171 -66.83 -43.63 43.63
N LYS A 172 -66.45 -42.56 44.34
CA LYS A 172 -67.34 -41.74 45.14
C LYS A 172 -67.18 -40.28 44.75
N ILE A 173 -68.29 -39.63 44.46
CA ILE A 173 -68.38 -38.18 44.29
C ILE A 173 -68.99 -37.62 45.57
N CYS A 174 -68.52 -36.47 46.04
CA CYS A 174 -69.18 -35.77 47.13
C CYS A 174 -70.61 -35.38 46.74
N PHE A 175 -71.62 -35.81 47.48
CA PHE A 175 -73.00 -35.38 47.25
C PHE A 175 -73.20 -33.87 47.43
N THR A 176 -72.34 -33.20 48.21
CA THR A 176 -72.46 -31.77 48.53
C THR A 176 -71.74 -30.87 47.54
N CYS A 177 -70.49 -31.19 47.16
CA CYS A 177 -69.66 -30.32 46.32
C CYS A 177 -69.33 -30.88 44.93
N GLY A 178 -69.79 -32.09 44.60
CA GLY A 178 -69.59 -32.69 43.28
C GLY A 178 -68.14 -33.07 42.94
N LYS A 179 -67.19 -32.89 43.87
CA LYS A 179 -65.79 -33.26 43.66
C LYS A 179 -65.56 -34.76 43.91
N PRO A 180 -64.69 -35.42 43.12
CA PRO A 180 -64.33 -36.80 43.35
C PRO A 180 -63.62 -36.97 44.70
N ILE A 181 -63.93 -38.06 45.41
CA ILE A 181 -63.35 -38.41 46.71
C ILE A 181 -62.80 -39.83 46.63
N LEU A 182 -61.59 -40.02 47.16
CA LEU A 182 -61.03 -41.36 47.36
C LEU A 182 -61.88 -42.13 48.38
N PRO A 183 -62.07 -43.46 48.18
CA PRO A 183 -62.99 -44.26 48.99
C PRO A 183 -62.62 -44.39 50.48
N GLU A 184 -61.39 -44.02 50.84
CA GLU A 184 -60.82 -44.08 52.20
C GLU A 184 -61.27 -42.94 53.12
N PHE A 185 -61.79 -41.84 52.56
CA PHE A 185 -62.23 -40.70 53.34
C PHE A 185 -63.66 -40.91 53.85
N ASN A 186 -63.88 -40.72 55.16
CA ASN A 186 -65.21 -40.69 55.78
C ASN A 186 -65.83 -39.28 55.83
N ILE A 187 -65.04 -38.28 55.49
CA ILE A 187 -65.38 -36.85 55.46
C ILE A 187 -64.81 -36.27 54.17
N CYS A 188 -65.57 -35.45 53.44
CA CYS A 188 -65.07 -34.84 52.22
C CYS A 188 -63.89 -33.90 52.52
N PRO A 189 -62.69 -34.14 51.96
CA PRO A 189 -61.52 -33.29 52.21
C PRO A 189 -61.63 -31.90 51.59
N HIS A 190 -62.61 -31.68 50.70
CA HIS A 190 -62.82 -30.39 50.04
C HIS A 190 -63.84 -29.49 50.74
N CYS A 191 -64.87 -30.05 51.39
CA CYS A 191 -65.95 -29.27 52.00
C CYS A 191 -66.26 -29.64 53.46
N GLY A 192 -65.62 -30.68 54.02
CA GLY A 192 -65.77 -31.05 55.44
C GLY A 192 -67.01 -31.88 55.80
N GLU A 193 -67.86 -32.25 54.83
CA GLU A 193 -69.12 -32.96 55.08
C GLU A 193 -68.93 -34.48 55.25
N SER A 194 -69.70 -35.13 56.14
CA SER A 194 -69.61 -36.59 56.35
C SER A 194 -70.25 -37.39 55.21
N LEU A 195 -69.61 -38.49 54.81
CA LEU A 195 -70.05 -39.33 53.67
C LEU A 195 -70.89 -40.55 54.10
N LYS A 196 -71.36 -40.62 55.36
CA LYS A 196 -72.21 -41.74 55.83
C LYS A 196 -73.65 -41.60 55.32
N PRO A 197 -74.26 -42.65 54.73
CA PRO A 197 -75.68 -42.65 54.43
C PRO A 197 -76.51 -42.66 55.71
N VAL A 198 -77.51 -41.78 55.77
CA VAL A 198 -78.51 -41.70 56.85
C VAL A 198 -79.30 -43.02 56.87
N GLN A 199 -79.18 -43.81 57.93
CA GLN A 199 -80.01 -44.99 58.13
C GLN A 199 -81.47 -44.57 58.36
N GLU A 200 -82.38 -45.14 57.57
CA GLU A 200 -83.82 -44.96 57.70
C GLU A 200 -84.32 -45.45 59.06
N LYS A 201 -85.24 -44.68 59.64
CA LYS A 201 -85.86 -44.89 60.95
C LYS A 201 -86.55 -46.26 61.02
N ILE A 202 -86.13 -47.07 61.99
CA ILE A 202 -86.86 -48.23 62.51
C ILE A 202 -88.22 -47.73 63.06
N ILE A 203 -89.33 -48.25 62.53
CA ILE A 203 -90.68 -48.02 63.06
C ILE A 203 -91.03 -49.19 64.02
N PRO A 204 -91.44 -48.95 65.28
CA PRO A 204 -91.69 -50.02 66.27
C PRO A 204 -93.00 -50.80 66.04
N LEU A 205 -92.94 -52.10 66.40
CA LEU A 205 -94.01 -53.10 66.45
C LEU A 205 -95.02 -52.83 67.58
N GLU A 206 -95.92 -51.85 67.42
CA GLU A 206 -97.08 -51.67 68.32
C GLU A 206 -98.12 -50.76 67.66
N LYS A 207 -98.76 -51.25 66.59
CA LYS A 207 -100.06 -50.83 66.02
C LYS A 207 -100.22 -51.41 64.60
N TYR A 208 -100.54 -52.70 64.52
CA TYR A 208 -101.46 -53.21 63.51
C TYR A 208 -102.29 -54.29 64.19
N ARG A 209 -103.58 -54.00 64.30
CA ARG A 209 -104.65 -54.82 64.88
C ARG A 209 -105.24 -55.69 63.79
#